data_AF-A0A1S6QKZ0-F1
#
_entry.id   AF-A0A1S6QKZ0-F1
#
_cell.length_a   1.000
_cell.length_b   1.000
_cell.length_c   1.000
_cell.angle_alpha   90.00
_cell.angle_beta   90.00
_cell.angle_gamma   90.00
#
_symmetry.space_group_name_H-M   'P 1'
#
loop_
_entity.id
_entity.type
_entity.pdbx_description
1 polymer ?
#
loop_
_entity_poly.entity_id
_entity_poly.type
_entity_poly.pdbx_seq_one_letter_code
_entity_poly.pdbx_strand_id
1 'polypeptide(L)' 'MGFTPTLIFADICLIISIGIGLLIQANNFPNNVKIGLIILAGIFLIISISINAVSAVKRRNERK' A
#
# COMPACT_ATOMS: atom_id res chain seq x y z
N MET A 1 18.02 -14.92 6.64
CA MET A 1 17.18 -13.72 6.42
C MET A 1 16.21 -14.04 5.29
N GLY A 2 15.07 -14.67 5.61
CA GLY A 2 14.13 -15.11 4.59
C GLY A 2 13.31 -13.92 4.10
N PHE A 3 13.62 -13.41 2.91
CA PHE A 3 12.75 -12.48 2.19
C PHE A 3 11.36 -13.11 2.09
N THR A 4 10.41 -12.58 2.87
CA THR A 4 9.03 -13.09 2.80
C THR A 4 8.38 -12.36 1.63
N PRO A 5 7.91 -13.06 0.58
CA PRO A 5 7.31 -12.42 -0.61
C PRO A 5 6.15 -11.48 -0.29
N THR A 6 5.53 -11.63 0.88
CA THR A 6 4.52 -10.73 1.43
C THR A 6 5.02 -9.32 1.70
N LEU A 7 6.26 -9.13 2.18
CA LEU A 7 6.82 -7.78 2.40
C LEU A 7 7.05 -7.04 1.07
N ILE A 8 7.60 -7.75 0.07
CA ILE A 8 7.80 -7.18 -1.27
C ILE A 8 6.45 -6.76 -1.87
N PHE A 9 5.43 -7.61 -1.72
CA PHE A 9 4.09 -7.29 -2.20
C PHE A 9 3.50 -6.05 -1.50
N ALA A 10 3.72 -5.91 -0.19
CA ALA A 10 3.29 -4.73 0.56
C ALA A 10 3.97 -3.43 0.08
N ASP A 11 5.26 -3.48 -0.22
CA ASP A 11 6.01 -2.34 -0.76
C ASP A 11 5.54 -1.98 -2.18
N ILE A 12 5.27 -2.97 -3.03
CA ILE A 12 4.71 -2.74 -4.37
C ILE A 12 3.32 -2.07 -4.27
N CYS A 13 2.44 -2.57 -3.39
CA CYS A 13 1.13 -1.94 -3.15
C CYS A 13 1.26 -0.49 -2.68
N LEU A 14 2.25 -0.19 -1.84
CA LEU A 14 2.51 1.16 -1.36
C LEU A 14 2.99 2.08 -2.48
N ILE A 15 3.93 1.62 -3.30
CA ILE A 15 4.42 2.35 -4.48
C ILE A 15 3.27 2.65 -5.44
N ILE A 16 2.39 1.67 -5.70
CA ILE A 16 1.21 1.85 -6.56
C ILE A 16 0.24 2.88 -5.96
N SER A 17 -0.02 2.83 -4.65
CA SER A 17 -0.89 3.79 -3.97
C SER A 17 -0.36 5.24 -4.11
N ILE A 18 0.94 5.44 -3.89
CA ILE A 18 1.59 6.74 -4.09
C ILE A 18 1.53 7.17 -5.55
N GLY A 19 1.81 6.25 -6.48
CA GLY A 19 1.74 6.49 -7.92
C GLY A 19 0.36 6.96 -8.36
N ILE A 20 -0.71 6.33 -7.87
CA ILE A 20 -2.10 6.75 -8.14
C ILE A 20 -2.34 8.17 -7.61
N GLY A 21 -1.87 8.48 -6.40
CA GLY A 21 -1.98 9.82 -5.83
C GLY A 21 -1.32 10.90 -6.70
N LEU A 22 -0.10 10.64 -7.17
CA LEU A 22 0.62 11.53 -8.09
C LEU A 22 -0.09 11.65 -9.44
N LEU A 23 -0.65 10.56 -9.96
CA LEU A 23 -1.38 10.54 -11.22
C LEU A 23 -2.66 11.39 -11.14
N ILE A 24 -3.39 11.31 -10.02
CA ILE A 24 -4.55 12.17 -9.74
C ILE A 24 -4.15 13.64 -9.67
N GLN A 25 -2.99 13.95 -9.07
CA GLN A 25 -2.52 15.33 -8.94
C GLN A 25 -2.04 15.90 -10.28
N ALA A 26 -1.35 15.10 -11.09
CA ALA A 26 -0.81 15.51 -12.38
C ALA A 26 -1.88 15.63 -13.48
N ASN A 27 -3.01 14.94 -13.35
CA ASN A 27 -4.06 14.91 -14.37
C ASN A 27 -5.38 15.48 -13.86
N ASN A 28 -6.04 16.31 -14.68
CA ASN A 28 -7.37 16.81 -14.39
C ASN A 28 -8.46 15.79 -14.74
N PHE A 29 -8.51 14.68 -14.00
CA PHE A 29 -9.59 13.71 -14.14
C PHE A 29 -10.95 14.29 -13.70
N PRO A 30 -12.06 13.80 -14.28
CA PRO A 30 -13.41 14.09 -13.79
C PRO A 30 -13.56 13.69 -12.32
N ASN A 31 -14.36 14.44 -11.55
CA ASN A 31 -14.52 14.24 -10.11
C ASN A 31 -14.91 12.80 -9.73
N ASN A 32 -15.77 12.15 -10.52
CA ASN A 32 -16.19 10.77 -10.28
C ASN A 32 -15.02 9.78 -10.39
N VAL A 33 -14.11 10.00 -11.35
CA VAL A 33 -12.92 9.17 -11.56
C VAL A 33 -11.88 9.44 -10.48
N LYS A 34 -11.70 10.71 -10.08
CA LYS A 34 -10.82 11.08 -8.95
C LYS A 34 -11.26 10.39 -7.66
N ILE A 35 -12.55 10.44 -7.32
CA ILE A 35 -13.10 9.74 -6.14
C ILE A 35 -12.80 8.24 -6.21
N GLY A 36 -13.01 7.60 -7.37
CA GLY A 36 -12.75 6.17 -7.54
C GLY A 36 -11.27 5.81 -7.34
N LEU A 37 -10.36 6.62 -7.89
CA LEU A 37 -8.92 6.42 -7.74
C LEU A 37 -8.44 6.67 -6.30
N ILE A 38 -9.02 7.64 -5.58
CA ILE A 38 -8.71 7.89 -4.17
C ILE A 38 -9.12 6.69 -3.30
N ILE A 39 -10.32 6.15 -3.51
CA ILE A 39 -10.79 4.96 -2.79
C ILE A 39 -9.85 3.78 -3.07
N LEU A 40 -9.49 3.58 -4.34
CA LEU A 40 -8.57 2.51 -4.75
C LEU A 40 -7.19 2.66 -4.10
N ALA A 41 -6.61 3.87 -4.10
CA ALA A 41 -5.35 4.16 -3.43
C ALA A 41 -5.42 3.90 -1.92
N GLY A 42 -6.54 4.24 -1.28
CA GLY A 42 -6.80 3.99 0.13
C GLY A 42 -6.82 2.50 0.48
N ILE A 43 -7.47 1.67 -0.35
CA ILE A 43 -7.49 0.21 -0.16
C ILE A 43 -6.07 -0.36 -0.23
N PHE A 44 -5.29 0.03 -1.23
CA PHE A 44 -3.90 -0.42 -1.37
C PHE A 44 -3.03 0.00 -0.17
N LEU A 45 -3.25 1.20 0.36
CA LEU A 45 -2.54 1.70 1.53
C LEU A 45 -2.89 0.90 2.79
N ILE A 46 -4.17 0.58 3.01
CA ILE A 46 -4.61 -0.24 4.15
C ILE A 46 -4.01 -1.64 4.09
N ILE A 47 -3.99 -2.26 2.91
CA ILE A 47 -3.39 -3.59 2.71
C ILE A 47 -1.89 -3.56 3.03
N SER A 48 -1.17 -2.55 2.53
CA SER A 48 0.26 -2.40 2.79
C SER A 48 0.57 -2.25 4.29
N ILE A 49 -0.17 -1.38 4.99
CA ILE A 49 -0.02 -1.18 6.44
C ILE A 49 -0.30 -2.48 7.20
N SER A 50 -1.37 -3.20 6.83
CA SER A 50 -1.77 -4.44 7.51
C SER A 50 -0.70 -5.51 7.40
N ILE A 51 -0.14 -5.72 6.21
CA ILE A 51 0.93 -6.71 5.99
C ILE A 51 2.19 -6.31 6.76
N ASN A 52 2.55 -5.02 6.74
CA ASN A 52 3.72 -4.54 7.46
C ASN A 52 3.56 -4.67 8.99
N ALA A 53 2.37 -4.39 9.52
CA ALA A 53 2.04 -4.57 10.93
C ALA A 53 2.12 -6.04 11.36
N VAL A 54 1.52 -6.95 10.60
CA VAL A 54 1.59 -8.40 10.87
C VAL A 54 3.03 -8.90 10.82
N SER A 55 3.80 -8.46 9.83
CA SER A 55 5.23 -8.78 9.72
C SER A 55 6.03 -8.27 10.92
N ALA A 56 5.80 -7.03 11.37
CA ALA A 56 6.44 -6.46 12.54
C ALA A 56 6.10 -7.22 13.83
N VAL A 57 4.84 -7.62 14.01
CA VAL A 57 4.41 -8.45 15.16
C VAL A 57 5.07 -9.83 15.13
N LYS A 58 5.11 -10.49 13.96
CA LYS A 58 5.77 -11.79 13.81
C LYS A 58 7.25 -11.71 14.20
N ARG A 59 7.95 -10.68 13.70
CA ARG A 59 9.38 -10.45 13.98
C ARG A 59 9.65 -10.14 15.45
N ARG A 60 8.69 -9.52 16.15
CA ARG A 60 8.77 -9.30 17.61
C ARG A 60 8.62 -10.60 18.39
N ASN A 61 7.73 -11.50 17.96
CA ASN A 61 7.55 -12.80 18.59
C ASN A 61 8.73 -13.75 18.34
N GLU A 62 9.37 -13.71 17.16
CA GLU A 62 10.57 -14.52 16.86
C GLU A 62 11.83 -14.09 17.65
N ARG A 63 11.81 -12.92 18.31
CA ARG A 63 12.93 -12.40 19.12
C ARG A 63 12.74 -12.62 20.63
N LYS A 64 11.60 -13.15 21.08
CA LYS A 64 11.36 -13.56 22.47
C LYS A 64 11.58 -15.05 22.61
#